data_AF-A0A074ZUW7-F1
#
_entry.id   AF-A0A074ZUW7-F1
#
_cell.length_a   1.000
_cell.length_b   1.000
_cell.length_c   1.000
_cell.angle_alpha   90.00
_cell.angle_beta   90.00
_cell.angle_gamma   90.00
#
_symmetry.space_group_name_H-M   'P 1'
#
loop_
_entity.id
_entity.type
_entity.pdbx_description
1 polymer ?
#
loop_
_entity_poly.entity_id
_entity_poly.type
_entity_poly.pdbx_seq_one_letter_code
_entity_poly.pdbx_strand_id
1 'polypeptide(L)'
;YRTSGPGNESEDLDKGCASLANFVAECELLEARRVDLLSSERLLDLPISTYPELKEMHGELQKLKPIYDLYTEQKSARQDWACILWKDAKLGDLVSSTREFINRFRQRPRRMRALPAARMLNTILKNFLESLLLIQNLKDDAMRDRHWKQLMEKTGISFDMDPQTFTLEGVFAMQLHQFADVISMVVSNAQREVVIEKNLEDIKNIWLEMRFSISPYTKCNKEPCFILASVEEPSQIMEDHMMSLQSIGASRHATPFLAIVRQWERDLTIVSDTLDVSHTSFIG
;
A
#
# COMPACT_ATOMS: atom_id res chain seq x y z
N TYR A 1 18.98 33.44 -18.41
CA TYR A 1 19.42 32.04 -18.29
C TYR A 1 20.11 31.70 -16.96
N ARG A 2 21.23 32.35 -16.56
CA ARG A 2 21.90 32.02 -15.27
C ARG A 2 21.12 32.45 -14.00
N THR A 3 20.26 33.44 -14.09
CA THR A 3 19.44 33.95 -12.98
C THR A 3 18.06 33.30 -12.90
N SER A 4 17.39 33.13 -14.05
CA SER A 4 15.99 32.64 -14.16
C SER A 4 15.86 31.36 -14.99
N GLY A 5 16.94 30.60 -15.18
CA GLY A 5 16.93 29.40 -16.01
C GLY A 5 16.32 28.19 -15.30
N PRO A 6 15.93 27.15 -16.05
CA PRO A 6 15.30 25.94 -15.51
C PRO A 6 16.19 25.19 -14.49
N GLY A 7 17.49 25.50 -14.42
CA GLY A 7 18.39 24.97 -13.40
C GLY A 7 18.22 25.58 -11.99
N ASN A 8 17.67 26.79 -11.86
CA ASN A 8 17.51 27.51 -10.58
C ASN A 8 16.13 27.28 -9.94
N GLU A 9 15.11 26.95 -10.72
CA GLU A 9 13.75 26.63 -10.24
C GLU A 9 13.66 25.19 -9.71
N SER A 10 14.68 24.75 -8.98
CA SER A 10 14.83 23.37 -8.53
C SER A 10 13.82 22.96 -7.44
N GLU A 11 13.12 23.94 -6.85
CA GLU A 11 12.06 23.73 -5.86
C GLU A 11 10.69 23.44 -6.50
N ASP A 12 10.46 23.85 -7.75
CA ASP A 12 9.17 23.72 -8.42
C ASP A 12 9.37 23.28 -9.88
N LEU A 13 9.30 21.96 -10.11
CA LEU A 13 9.50 21.37 -11.43
C LEU A 13 8.43 21.79 -12.44
N ASP A 14 7.26 22.26 -12.00
CA ASP A 14 6.22 22.75 -12.89
C ASP A 14 6.59 24.11 -13.48
N LYS A 15 7.16 25.00 -12.67
CA LYS A 15 7.77 26.25 -13.16
C LYS A 15 8.96 25.96 -14.06
N GLY A 16 9.81 25.00 -13.66
CA GLY A 16 10.93 24.54 -14.46
C GLY A 16 10.54 24.02 -15.84
N CYS A 17 9.42 23.31 -15.98
CA CYS A 17 8.85 22.86 -17.26
C CYS A 17 8.40 24.04 -18.13
N ALA A 18 7.66 25.00 -17.57
CA ALA A 18 7.20 26.18 -18.29
C ALA A 18 8.38 27.06 -18.74
N SER A 19 9.34 27.29 -17.85
CA SER A 19 10.59 27.98 -18.13
C SER A 19 11.39 27.26 -19.21
N LEU A 20 11.51 25.92 -19.15
CA LEU A 20 12.18 25.14 -20.20
C LEU A 20 11.51 25.34 -21.57
N ALA A 21 10.18 25.27 -21.65
CA ALA A 21 9.46 25.49 -22.91
C ALA A 21 9.72 26.89 -23.49
N ASN A 22 9.70 27.92 -22.64
CA ASN A 22 10.01 29.29 -23.03
C ASN A 22 11.46 29.44 -23.51
N PHE A 23 12.44 28.93 -22.76
CA PHE A 23 13.86 29.01 -23.13
C PHE A 23 14.21 28.17 -24.37
N VAL A 24 13.53 27.05 -24.59
CA VAL A 24 13.69 26.26 -25.84
C VAL A 24 13.15 27.06 -27.03
N ALA A 25 11.97 27.65 -26.93
CA ALA A 25 11.41 28.48 -27.99
C ALA A 25 12.27 29.73 -28.29
N GLU A 26 12.77 30.39 -27.24
CA GLU A 26 13.72 31.51 -27.40
C GLU A 26 15.04 31.05 -28.03
N CYS A 27 15.57 29.89 -27.65
CA CYS A 27 16.77 29.33 -28.26
C CYS A 27 16.57 28.98 -29.74
N GLU A 28 15.41 28.42 -30.12
CA GLU A 28 15.08 28.13 -31.53
C GLU A 28 14.99 29.42 -32.36
N LEU A 29 14.38 30.48 -31.82
CA LEU A 29 14.34 31.81 -32.48
C LEU A 29 15.74 32.42 -32.64
N LEU A 30 16.59 32.31 -31.61
CA LEU A 30 17.96 32.80 -31.65
C LEU A 30 18.84 31.98 -32.60
N GLU A 31 18.59 30.67 -32.73
CA GLU A 31 19.26 29.80 -33.70
C GLU A 31 18.84 30.11 -35.14
N ALA A 32 17.54 30.32 -35.40
CA ALA A 32 17.06 30.77 -36.70
C ALA A 32 17.70 32.11 -37.10
N ARG A 33 17.71 33.08 -36.18
CA ARG A 33 18.36 34.38 -36.40
C ARG A 33 19.86 34.25 -36.62
N ARG A 34 20.53 33.33 -35.92
CA ARG A 34 21.95 33.03 -36.16
C ARG A 34 22.18 32.48 -37.56
N VAL A 35 21.33 31.57 -38.05
CA VAL A 35 21.45 31.01 -39.41
C VAL A 35 21.25 32.10 -40.48
N ASP A 36 20.31 33.02 -40.27
CA ASP A 36 20.07 34.15 -41.18
C ASP A 36 21.24 35.14 -41.20
N LEU A 37 21.82 35.43 -40.02
CA LEU A 37 23.00 36.29 -39.93
C LEU A 37 24.23 35.63 -40.57
N LEU A 38 24.43 34.32 -40.37
CA LEU A 38 25.54 33.58 -40.98
C LEU A 38 25.41 33.50 -42.51
N SER A 39 24.20 33.35 -43.03
CA SER A 39 23.97 33.37 -44.49
C SER A 39 24.24 34.76 -45.07
N SER A 40 23.88 35.82 -44.34
CA SER A 40 24.15 37.21 -44.71
C SER A 40 25.64 37.56 -44.61
N GLU A 41 26.34 37.16 -43.55
CA GLU A 41 27.79 37.33 -43.36
C GLU A 41 28.57 36.63 -44.49
N ARG A 42 28.12 35.43 -44.90
CA ARG A 42 28.71 34.68 -46.01
C ARG A 42 28.43 35.31 -47.38
N LEU A 43 27.28 35.94 -47.58
CA LEU A 43 26.96 36.67 -48.81
C LEU A 43 27.76 37.98 -48.94
N LEU A 44 28.15 38.57 -47.80
CA LEU A 44 28.85 39.85 -47.72
C LEU A 44 30.37 39.72 -47.49
N ASP A 45 30.91 38.50 -47.55
CA ASP A 45 32.32 38.17 -47.26
C ASP A 45 32.84 38.75 -45.93
N LEU A 46 31.97 38.77 -44.90
CA LEU A 46 32.31 39.21 -43.55
C LEU A 46 32.92 38.06 -42.72
N PRO A 47 33.77 38.36 -41.72
CA PRO A 47 34.29 37.34 -40.80
C PRO A 47 33.14 36.69 -40.02
N ILE A 48 33.11 35.35 -40.03
CA ILE A 48 32.04 34.55 -39.40
C ILE A 48 32.04 34.76 -37.89
N SER A 49 30.93 35.26 -37.36
CA SER A 49 30.74 35.46 -35.92
C SER A 49 30.58 34.11 -35.19
N THR A 50 31.26 33.94 -34.05
CA THR A 50 31.10 32.76 -33.18
C THR A 50 30.26 33.10 -31.95
N TYR A 51 29.26 32.24 -31.67
CA TYR A 51 28.33 32.42 -30.54
C TYR A 51 28.52 31.27 -29.53
N PRO A 52 29.56 31.32 -28.68
CA PRO A 52 29.85 30.25 -27.71
C PRO A 52 28.77 30.15 -26.61
N GLU A 53 28.23 31.26 -26.15
CA GLU A 53 27.21 31.31 -25.09
C GLU A 53 25.89 30.64 -25.51
N LEU A 54 25.47 30.81 -26.76
CA LEU A 54 24.27 30.16 -27.31
C LEU A 54 24.47 28.64 -27.42
N LYS A 55 25.68 28.19 -27.78
CA LYS A 55 26.01 26.75 -27.81
C LYS A 55 26.04 26.14 -26.42
N GLU A 56 26.56 26.85 -25.43
CA GLU A 56 26.54 26.42 -24.03
C GLU A 56 25.11 26.32 -23.49
N MET A 57 24.28 27.34 -23.73
CA MET A 57 22.86 27.34 -23.35
C MET A 57 22.09 26.19 -24.01
N HIS A 58 22.25 25.99 -25.32
CA HIS A 58 21.62 24.88 -26.04
C HIS A 58 22.07 23.52 -25.48
N GLY A 59 23.38 23.37 -25.21
CA GLY A 59 23.93 22.14 -24.65
C GLY A 59 23.46 21.84 -23.22
N GLU A 60 23.13 22.85 -22.43
CA GLU A 60 22.52 22.66 -21.10
C GLU A 60 21.01 22.39 -21.17
N LEU A 61 20.28 23.09 -22.04
CA LEU A 61 18.86 22.83 -22.29
C LEU A 61 18.63 21.41 -22.82
N GLN A 62 19.49 20.92 -23.73
CA GLN A 62 19.45 19.53 -24.20
C GLN A 62 19.66 18.51 -23.09
N LYS A 63 20.43 18.83 -22.04
CA LYS A 63 20.60 17.94 -20.87
C LYS A 63 19.38 17.94 -19.97
N LEU A 64 18.66 19.05 -19.88
CA LEU A 64 17.48 19.22 -19.03
C LEU A 64 16.20 18.67 -19.68
N LYS A 65 16.04 18.81 -21.00
CA LYS A 65 14.89 18.30 -21.76
C LYS A 65 14.46 16.87 -21.39
N PRO A 66 15.33 15.85 -21.46
CA PRO A 66 14.93 14.48 -21.12
C PRO A 66 14.55 14.27 -19.63
N ILE A 67 15.00 15.14 -18.72
CA ILE A 67 14.62 15.08 -17.30
C ILE A 67 13.18 15.59 -17.15
N TYR A 68 12.87 16.72 -17.77
CA TYR A 68 11.54 17.31 -17.73
C TYR A 68 10.52 16.50 -18.55
N ASP A 69 10.91 15.92 -19.69
CA ASP A 69 10.05 15.01 -20.46
C ASP A 69 9.59 13.83 -19.59
N LEU A 70 10.54 13.20 -18.87
CA LEU A 70 10.24 12.09 -17.95
C LEU A 70 9.33 12.53 -16.80
N TYR A 71 9.50 13.75 -16.31
CA TYR A 71 8.62 14.32 -15.28
C TYR A 71 7.20 14.54 -15.82
N THR A 72 7.05 15.10 -17.03
CA THR A 72 5.73 15.31 -17.65
C THR A 72 5.01 14.00 -17.97
N GLU A 73 5.74 12.98 -18.43
CA GLU A 73 5.20 11.63 -18.62
C GLU A 73 4.72 11.02 -17.29
N GLN A 74 5.52 11.17 -16.22
CA GLN A 74 5.12 10.66 -14.92
C GLN A 74 3.93 11.43 -14.33
N LYS A 75 3.87 12.75 -14.55
CA LYS A 75 2.79 13.61 -14.08
C LYS A 75 1.47 13.26 -14.77
N SER A 76 1.48 13.09 -16.09
CA SER A 76 0.30 12.66 -16.86
C SER A 76 -0.15 11.26 -16.44
N ALA A 77 0.77 10.29 -16.35
CA ALA A 77 0.44 8.96 -15.85
C ALA A 77 -0.18 9.00 -14.44
N ARG A 78 0.32 9.86 -13.55
CA ARG A 78 -0.25 10.05 -12.21
C ARG A 78 -1.67 10.63 -12.26
N GLN A 79 -1.96 11.55 -13.18
CA GLN A 79 -3.31 12.08 -13.36
C GLN A 79 -4.27 11.00 -13.86
N ASP A 80 -3.84 10.18 -14.81
CA ASP A 80 -4.62 9.04 -15.29
C ASP A 80 -4.90 8.05 -14.17
N TRP A 81 -3.89 7.76 -13.33
CA TRP A 81 -4.03 6.90 -12.17
C TRP A 81 -4.95 7.48 -11.10
N ALA A 82 -4.96 8.81 -10.93
CA ALA A 82 -5.82 9.49 -9.96
C ALA A 82 -7.31 9.29 -10.29
N CYS A 83 -7.67 9.17 -11.57
CA CYS A 83 -9.03 8.92 -12.03
C CYS A 83 -9.51 7.48 -11.81
N ILE A 84 -8.63 6.55 -11.44
CA ILE A 84 -8.99 5.15 -11.23
C ILE A 84 -9.74 4.99 -9.91
N LEU A 85 -10.88 4.30 -9.95
CA LEU A 85 -11.65 3.93 -8.76
C LEU A 85 -10.84 2.97 -7.88
N TRP A 86 -10.92 3.16 -6.56
CA TRP A 86 -10.19 2.37 -5.57
C TRP A 86 -10.41 0.85 -5.71
N LYS A 87 -11.65 0.44 -5.98
CA LYS A 87 -12.01 -0.96 -6.21
C LYS A 87 -11.23 -1.58 -7.38
N ASP A 88 -11.14 -0.85 -8.49
CA ASP A 88 -10.54 -1.30 -9.76
C ASP A 88 -9.02 -1.07 -9.81
N ALA A 89 -8.47 -0.36 -8.82
CA ALA A 89 -7.06 -0.02 -8.76
C ALA A 89 -6.16 -1.27 -8.63
N LYS A 90 -5.42 -1.59 -9.69
CA LYS A 90 -4.35 -2.59 -9.68
C LYS A 90 -3.04 -1.97 -9.21
N LEU A 91 -2.89 -1.83 -7.89
CA LEU A 91 -1.73 -1.15 -7.28
C LEU A 91 -0.39 -1.82 -7.64
N GLY A 92 -0.36 -3.13 -7.87
CA GLY A 92 0.85 -3.84 -8.33
C GLY A 92 1.36 -3.37 -9.69
N ASP A 93 0.46 -3.03 -10.62
CA ASP A 93 0.81 -2.50 -11.94
C ASP A 93 1.37 -1.08 -11.79
N LEU A 94 0.73 -0.23 -10.96
CA LEU A 94 1.18 1.14 -10.68
C LEU A 94 2.58 1.19 -10.05
N VAL A 95 2.85 0.29 -9.09
CA VAL A 95 4.16 0.13 -8.46
C VAL A 95 5.21 -0.28 -9.51
N SER A 96 4.85 -1.20 -10.41
CA SER A 96 5.74 -1.67 -11.47
C SER A 96 6.06 -0.56 -12.48
N SER A 97 5.05 0.20 -12.93
CA SER A 97 5.23 1.36 -13.80
C SER A 97 6.09 2.44 -13.13
N THR A 98 5.87 2.72 -11.84
CA THR A 98 6.69 3.70 -11.10
C THR A 98 8.15 3.25 -10.98
N ARG A 99 8.40 1.95 -10.76
CA ARG A 99 9.76 1.38 -10.79
C ARG A 99 10.41 1.51 -12.16
N GLU A 100 9.64 1.37 -13.24
CA GLU A 100 10.12 1.60 -14.60
C GLU A 100 10.56 3.05 -14.81
N PHE A 101 9.77 4.05 -14.36
CA PHE A 101 10.18 5.45 -14.37
C PHE A 101 11.51 5.68 -13.63
N ILE A 102 11.68 5.08 -12.44
CA ILE A 102 12.92 5.16 -11.66
C ILE A 102 14.09 4.50 -12.40
N ASN A 103 13.86 3.36 -13.05
CA ASN A 103 14.89 2.66 -13.84
C ASN A 103 15.31 3.49 -15.06
N ARG A 104 14.36 4.07 -15.79
CA ARG A 104 14.62 5.00 -16.91
C ARG A 104 15.41 6.22 -16.43
N PHE A 105 15.09 6.77 -15.25
CA PHE A 105 15.88 7.83 -14.63
C PHE A 105 17.32 7.39 -14.33
N ARG A 106 17.52 6.18 -13.78
CA ARG A 106 18.84 5.63 -13.42
C ARG A 106 19.75 5.34 -14.61
N GLN A 107 19.18 4.96 -15.75
CA GLN A 107 19.91 4.74 -17.00
C GLN A 107 20.53 6.03 -17.57
N ARG A 108 20.07 7.21 -17.12
CA ARG A 108 20.63 8.49 -17.56
C ARG A 108 22.06 8.72 -17.03
N PRO A 109 22.92 9.41 -17.81
CA PRO A 109 24.30 9.73 -17.41
C PRO A 109 24.41 10.39 -16.03
N ARG A 110 25.46 10.04 -15.26
CA ARG A 110 25.68 10.59 -13.90
C ARG A 110 25.72 12.13 -13.87
N ARG A 111 26.28 12.75 -14.91
CA ARG A 111 26.34 14.23 -15.04
C ARG A 111 24.95 14.88 -15.12
N MET A 112 23.99 14.21 -15.76
CA MET A 112 22.60 14.68 -15.83
C MET A 112 21.85 14.42 -14.52
N ARG A 113 22.08 13.26 -13.88
CA ARG A 113 21.48 12.93 -12.58
C ARG A 113 21.98 13.79 -11.42
N ALA A 114 23.14 14.44 -11.57
CA ALA A 114 23.70 15.33 -10.57
C ALA A 114 23.02 16.72 -10.53
N LEU A 115 22.25 17.07 -11.57
CA LEU A 115 21.57 18.36 -11.68
C LEU A 115 20.51 18.52 -10.58
N PRO A 116 20.29 19.74 -10.04
CA PRO A 116 19.30 19.98 -9.00
C PRO A 116 17.88 19.48 -9.36
N ALA A 117 17.40 19.79 -10.57
CA ALA A 117 16.11 19.32 -11.07
C ALA A 117 16.02 17.77 -11.16
N ALA A 118 17.11 17.11 -11.54
CA ALA A 118 17.17 15.64 -11.58
C ALA A 118 17.11 15.01 -10.18
N ARG A 119 17.76 15.65 -9.18
CA ARG A 119 17.69 15.19 -7.79
C ARG A 119 16.27 15.34 -7.25
N MET A 120 15.61 16.47 -7.52
CA MET A 120 14.23 16.68 -7.14
C MET A 120 13.29 15.65 -7.77
N LEU A 121 13.42 15.40 -9.08
CA LEU A 121 12.66 14.37 -9.77
C LEU A 121 12.85 12.98 -9.13
N ASN A 122 14.09 12.61 -8.80
CA ASN A 122 14.38 11.35 -8.13
C ASN A 122 13.73 11.26 -6.75
N THR A 123 13.70 12.34 -5.98
CA THR A 123 12.99 12.40 -4.70
C THR A 123 11.49 12.23 -4.89
N ILE A 124 10.87 12.94 -5.84
CA ILE A 124 9.44 12.82 -6.15
C ILE A 124 9.09 11.38 -6.55
N LEU A 125 9.87 10.78 -7.45
CA LEU A 125 9.66 9.39 -7.89
C LEU A 125 9.75 8.39 -6.73
N LYS A 126 10.73 8.57 -5.82
CA LYS A 126 10.89 7.71 -4.64
C LYS A 126 9.75 7.89 -3.64
N ASN A 127 9.40 9.12 -3.29
CA ASN A 127 8.32 9.41 -2.35
C ASN A 127 6.98 8.91 -2.90
N PHE A 128 6.77 9.01 -4.22
CA PHE A 128 5.59 8.47 -4.87
C PHE A 128 5.57 6.93 -4.83
N LEU A 129 6.71 6.26 -5.09
CA LEU A 129 6.82 4.81 -4.95
C LEU A 129 6.53 4.36 -3.50
N GLU A 130 7.11 5.02 -2.51
CA GLU A 130 6.86 4.73 -1.09
C GLU A 130 5.39 4.92 -0.74
N SER A 131 4.78 6.02 -1.21
CA SER A 131 3.34 6.26 -1.05
C SER A 131 2.51 5.12 -1.67
N LEU A 132 2.85 4.69 -2.90
CA LEU A 132 2.15 3.58 -3.56
C LEU A 132 2.28 2.26 -2.79
N LEU A 133 3.44 1.95 -2.22
CA LEU A 133 3.63 0.75 -1.40
C LEU A 133 2.80 0.80 -0.11
N LEU A 134 2.67 1.97 0.51
CA LEU A 134 1.78 2.15 1.67
C LEU A 134 0.31 1.99 1.28
N ILE A 135 -0.08 2.53 0.14
CA ILE A 135 -1.43 2.37 -0.42
C ILE A 135 -1.71 0.90 -0.74
N GLN A 136 -0.72 0.16 -1.24
CA GLN A 136 -0.83 -1.27 -1.47
C GLN A 136 -1.10 -2.03 -0.17
N ASN A 137 -0.41 -1.68 0.92
CA ASN A 137 -0.67 -2.26 2.23
C ASN A 137 -2.07 -1.91 2.76
N LEU A 138 -2.60 -0.73 2.42
CA LEU A 138 -3.97 -0.34 2.80
C LEU A 138 -5.06 -1.11 2.05
N LYS A 139 -4.76 -1.65 0.87
CA LYS A 139 -5.67 -2.54 0.13
C LYS A 139 -5.59 -4.00 0.60
N ASP A 140 -4.95 -4.27 1.74
CA ASP A 140 -4.91 -5.60 2.33
C ASP A 140 -6.32 -6.04 2.75
N ASP A 141 -6.70 -7.27 2.39
CA ASP A 141 -8.00 -7.87 2.69
C ASP A 141 -8.27 -8.01 4.19
N ALA A 142 -7.26 -7.85 5.05
CA ALA A 142 -7.40 -7.79 6.50
C ALA A 142 -8.07 -6.50 6.99
N MET A 143 -8.08 -5.44 6.18
CA MET A 143 -8.67 -4.16 6.56
C MET A 143 -10.20 -4.27 6.70
N ARG A 144 -10.74 -3.55 7.68
CA ARG A 144 -12.16 -3.50 8.05
C ARG A 144 -12.51 -2.07 8.43
N ASP A 145 -13.79 -1.72 8.49
CA ASP A 145 -14.25 -0.36 8.78
C ASP A 145 -13.64 0.26 10.05
N ARG A 146 -13.41 -0.55 11.09
CA ARG A 146 -12.75 -0.11 12.33
C ARG A 146 -11.31 0.36 12.12
N HIS A 147 -10.55 -0.31 11.25
CA HIS A 147 -9.18 0.05 10.91
C HIS A 147 -9.14 1.36 10.12
N TRP A 148 -10.07 1.53 9.19
CA TRP A 148 -10.24 2.77 8.46
C TRP A 148 -10.61 3.94 9.38
N LYS A 149 -11.54 3.74 10.33
CA LYS A 149 -11.87 4.73 11.37
C LYS A 149 -10.67 5.10 12.23
N GLN A 150 -9.90 4.11 12.68
CA GLN A 150 -8.68 4.36 13.45
C GLN A 150 -7.64 5.15 12.64
N LEU A 151 -7.54 4.87 11.34
CA LEU A 151 -6.64 5.58 10.46
C LEU A 151 -7.09 7.03 10.28
N MET A 152 -8.38 7.29 10.05
CA MET A 152 -8.95 8.64 9.98
C MET A 152 -8.69 9.45 11.24
N GLU A 153 -8.87 8.83 12.41
CA GLU A 153 -8.66 9.49 13.70
C GLU A 153 -7.20 9.89 13.90
N LYS A 154 -6.25 9.03 13.50
CA LYS A 154 -4.82 9.26 13.68
C LYS A 154 -4.22 10.22 12.65
N THR A 155 -4.73 10.21 11.42
CA THR A 155 -4.25 11.12 10.37
C THR A 155 -4.99 12.46 10.38
N GLY A 156 -6.16 12.53 11.02
CA GLY A 156 -7.06 13.69 10.96
C GLY A 156 -7.76 13.85 9.61
N ILE A 157 -7.71 12.82 8.76
CA ILE A 157 -8.22 12.84 7.40
C ILE A 157 -9.47 11.98 7.33
N SER A 158 -10.57 12.50 6.79
CA SER A 158 -11.79 11.73 6.57
C SER A 158 -11.74 11.00 5.23
N PHE A 159 -12.05 9.71 5.21
CA PHE A 159 -12.29 8.94 3.99
C PHE A 159 -13.79 8.79 3.78
N ASP A 160 -14.27 9.25 2.63
CA ASP A 160 -15.54 8.76 2.10
C ASP A 160 -15.24 7.44 1.37
N MET A 161 -15.49 6.32 2.06
CA MET A 161 -15.19 4.97 1.59
C MET A 161 -16.29 4.42 0.67
N ASP A 162 -17.15 5.26 0.08
CA ASP A 162 -18.13 4.81 -0.91
C ASP A 162 -17.40 4.16 -2.11
N PRO A 163 -17.57 2.84 -2.35
CA PRO A 163 -16.90 2.13 -3.42
C PRO A 163 -17.21 2.66 -4.83
N GLN A 164 -18.26 3.48 -4.98
CA GLN A 164 -18.66 4.06 -6.27
C GLN A 164 -18.02 5.42 -6.56
N THR A 165 -17.55 6.15 -5.54
CA THR A 165 -17.02 7.51 -5.70
C THR A 165 -15.55 7.62 -5.27
N PHE A 166 -15.04 6.65 -4.50
CA PHE A 166 -13.68 6.70 -3.97
C PHE A 166 -12.62 6.40 -5.04
N THR A 167 -11.85 7.42 -5.43
CA THR A 167 -10.77 7.36 -6.42
C THR A 167 -9.38 7.42 -5.77
N LEU A 168 -8.34 7.02 -6.51
CA LEU A 168 -6.94 7.17 -6.06
C LEU A 168 -6.50 8.63 -5.90
N GLU A 169 -7.18 9.59 -6.53
CA GLU A 169 -6.92 11.01 -6.37
C GLU A 169 -6.98 11.45 -4.91
N GLY A 170 -8.07 11.08 -4.22
CA GLY A 170 -8.26 11.38 -2.80
C GLY A 170 -7.13 10.81 -1.96
N VAL A 171 -6.70 9.58 -2.27
CA VAL A 171 -5.62 8.88 -1.57
C VAL A 171 -4.26 9.56 -1.81
N PHE A 172 -3.98 10.02 -3.04
CA PHE A 172 -2.74 10.72 -3.37
C PHE A 172 -2.65 12.12 -2.76
N ALA A 173 -3.78 12.82 -2.59
CA ALA A 173 -3.82 14.14 -1.97
C ALA A 173 -3.39 14.12 -0.49
N MET A 174 -3.55 12.98 0.18
CA MET A 174 -3.35 12.81 1.62
C MET A 174 -1.89 12.67 2.05
N GLN A 175 -0.94 12.67 1.10
CA GLN A 175 0.50 12.58 1.37
C GLN A 175 0.85 11.44 2.35
N LEU A 176 0.28 10.25 2.11
CA LEU A 176 0.36 9.10 3.02
C LEU A 176 1.78 8.68 3.43
N HIS A 177 2.80 9.05 2.65
CA HIS A 177 4.20 8.88 3.03
C HIS A 177 4.55 9.55 4.37
N GLN A 178 3.86 10.61 4.79
CA GLN A 178 4.07 11.24 6.10
C GLN A 178 3.53 10.41 7.27
N PHE A 179 2.58 9.51 7.00
CA PHE A 179 1.92 8.66 7.99
C PHE A 179 2.31 7.18 7.84
N ALA A 180 3.47 6.91 7.22
CA ALA A 180 3.94 5.57 6.90
C ALA A 180 3.89 4.62 8.11
N ASP A 181 4.39 5.07 9.26
CA ASP A 181 4.45 4.28 10.48
C ASP A 181 3.05 3.96 11.03
N VAL A 182 2.14 4.93 10.98
CA VAL A 182 0.75 4.78 11.42
C VAL A 182 0.03 3.75 10.55
N ILE A 183 0.17 3.88 9.23
CA ILE A 183 -0.43 2.97 8.24
C ILE A 183 0.11 1.55 8.47
N SER A 184 1.43 1.40 8.56
CA SER A 184 2.06 0.10 8.75
C SER A 184 1.61 -0.59 10.05
N MET A 185 1.49 0.18 11.13
CA MET A 185 1.00 -0.34 12.40
C MET A 185 -0.47 -0.78 12.32
N VAL A 186 -1.35 0.03 11.70
CA VAL A 186 -2.78 -0.32 11.55
C VAL A 186 -2.96 -1.57 10.70
N VAL A 187 -2.25 -1.66 9.57
CA VAL A 187 -2.28 -2.85 8.69
C VAL A 187 -1.73 -4.08 9.42
N SER A 188 -0.63 -3.94 10.17
CA SER A 188 -0.09 -5.06 10.95
C SER A 188 -1.06 -5.55 12.03
N ASN A 189 -1.78 -4.63 12.69
CA ASN A 189 -2.82 -5.01 13.64
C ASN A 189 -3.96 -5.76 12.93
N ALA A 190 -4.43 -5.24 11.80
CA ALA A 190 -5.47 -5.87 11.00
C ALA A 190 -5.08 -7.30 10.57
N GLN A 191 -3.85 -7.50 10.10
CA GLN A 191 -3.34 -8.83 9.73
C GLN A 191 -3.33 -9.80 10.92
N ARG A 192 -3.00 -9.33 12.13
CA ARG A 192 -3.06 -10.17 13.34
C ARG A 192 -4.49 -10.48 13.75
N GLU A 193 -5.42 -9.55 13.55
CA GLU A 193 -6.85 -9.79 13.80
C GLU A 193 -7.41 -10.87 12.88
N VAL A 194 -6.98 -10.94 11.62
CA VAL A 194 -7.38 -12.03 10.69
C VAL A 194 -6.91 -13.40 11.20
N VAL A 195 -5.73 -13.49 11.79
CA VAL A 195 -5.26 -14.75 12.40
C VAL A 195 -6.18 -15.17 13.54
N ILE A 196 -6.62 -14.23 14.38
CA ILE A 196 -7.57 -14.50 15.45
C ILE A 196 -8.93 -14.92 14.89
N GLU A 197 -9.43 -14.20 13.89
CA GLU A 197 -10.70 -14.50 13.20
C GLU A 197 -10.69 -15.90 12.61
N LYS A 198 -9.58 -16.28 11.94
CA LYS A 198 -9.40 -17.62 11.39
C LYS A 198 -9.36 -18.69 12.48
N ASN A 199 -8.60 -18.50 13.55
CA ASN A 199 -8.55 -19.46 14.66
C ASN A 199 -9.93 -19.67 15.29
N LEU A 200 -10.72 -18.61 15.47
CA LEU A 200 -12.08 -18.71 16.02
C LEU A 200 -13.03 -19.44 15.07
N GLU A 201 -12.91 -19.20 13.75
CA GLU A 201 -13.71 -19.91 12.76
C GLU A 201 -13.30 -21.39 12.66
N ASP A 202 -12.01 -21.70 12.79
CA ASP A 202 -11.51 -23.09 12.82
C ASP A 202 -12.06 -23.84 14.05
N ILE A 203 -12.00 -23.24 15.25
CA ILE A 203 -12.61 -23.79 16.47
C ILE A 203 -14.11 -24.07 16.23
N LYS A 204 -14.83 -23.08 15.70
CA LYS A 204 -16.25 -23.20 15.42
C LYS A 204 -16.56 -24.35 14.46
N ASN A 205 -15.80 -24.49 13.37
CA ASN A 205 -16.01 -25.54 12.38
C ASN A 205 -15.73 -26.93 12.96
N ILE A 206 -14.67 -27.08 13.76
CA ILE A 206 -14.37 -28.35 14.43
C ILE A 206 -15.53 -28.77 15.34
N TRP A 207 -16.08 -27.84 16.13
CA TRP A 207 -17.20 -28.14 17.02
C TRP A 207 -18.53 -28.40 16.29
N LEU A 208 -18.74 -27.79 15.12
CA LEU A 208 -19.90 -28.08 14.28
C LEU A 208 -19.84 -29.48 13.65
N GLU A 209 -18.64 -29.96 13.33
CA GLU A 209 -18.43 -31.28 12.72
C GLU A 209 -18.19 -32.39 13.74
N MET A 210 -17.92 -32.03 15.01
CA MET A 210 -17.63 -32.96 16.09
C MET A 210 -18.76 -33.96 16.28
N ARG A 211 -18.43 -35.26 16.32
CA ARG A 211 -19.39 -36.34 16.54
C ARG A 211 -19.01 -37.15 17.76
N PHE A 212 -19.95 -37.23 18.71
CA PHE A 212 -19.84 -38.14 19.84
C PHE A 212 -20.32 -39.53 19.43
N SER A 213 -19.45 -40.52 19.61
CA SER A 213 -19.79 -41.92 19.39
C SER A 213 -20.53 -42.46 20.61
N ILE A 214 -21.63 -43.17 20.35
CA ILE A 214 -22.49 -43.73 21.40
C ILE A 214 -22.46 -45.25 21.27
N SER A 215 -22.28 -45.96 22.38
CA SER A 215 -22.23 -47.42 22.45
C SER A 215 -23.32 -47.98 23.37
N PRO A 216 -23.92 -49.15 23.04
CA PRO A 216 -24.92 -49.77 23.90
C PRO A 216 -24.29 -50.33 25.16
N TYR A 217 -24.90 -50.05 26.32
CA TYR A 217 -24.47 -50.49 27.63
C TYR A 217 -25.40 -51.60 28.15
N THR A 218 -24.84 -52.79 28.36
CA THR A 218 -25.59 -54.02 28.60
C THR A 218 -25.91 -54.33 30.06
N LYS A 219 -25.43 -53.52 31.02
CA LYS A 219 -25.69 -53.72 32.47
C LYS A 219 -26.93 -53.00 33.00
N CYS A 220 -27.67 -52.27 32.15
CA CYS A 220 -28.94 -51.67 32.55
C CYS A 220 -30.03 -52.75 32.63
N ASN A 221 -30.42 -53.10 33.86
CA ASN A 221 -31.27 -54.27 34.16
C ASN A 221 -32.71 -54.26 33.59
N LYS A 222 -33.13 -53.25 32.81
CA LYS A 222 -34.52 -53.18 32.27
C LYS A 222 -34.71 -52.55 30.88
N GLU A 223 -33.79 -51.74 30.36
CA GLU A 223 -33.87 -51.11 29.02
C GLU A 223 -32.46 -50.96 28.39
N PRO A 224 -32.33 -50.94 27.04
CA PRO A 224 -31.04 -50.67 26.40
C PRO A 224 -30.59 -49.23 26.68
N CYS A 225 -29.59 -49.09 27.54
CA CYS A 225 -28.91 -47.83 27.80
C CYS A 225 -27.83 -47.58 26.76
N PHE A 226 -27.57 -46.31 26.48
CA PHE A 226 -26.52 -45.88 25.57
C PHE A 226 -25.54 -45.01 26.34
N ILE A 227 -24.25 -45.33 26.27
CA ILE A 227 -23.18 -44.55 26.89
C ILE A 227 -22.34 -43.88 25.81
N LEU A 228 -21.76 -42.74 26.14
CA LEU A 228 -20.69 -42.18 25.33
C LEU A 228 -19.54 -43.20 25.26
N ALA A 229 -19.06 -43.47 24.05
CA ALA A 229 -17.89 -44.30 23.81
C ALA A 229 -16.62 -43.48 24.13
N SER A 230 -15.51 -43.68 23.40
CA SER A 230 -14.30 -42.89 23.62
C SER A 230 -14.57 -41.38 23.51
N VAL A 231 -14.37 -40.67 24.61
CA VAL A 231 -14.42 -39.20 24.70
C VAL A 231 -13.03 -38.58 24.81
N GLU A 232 -11.96 -39.39 24.79
CA GLU A 232 -10.58 -38.92 24.96
C GLU A 232 -10.18 -37.87 23.90
N GLU A 233 -10.51 -38.12 22.63
CA GLU A 233 -10.19 -37.20 21.53
C GLU A 233 -11.00 -35.88 21.60
N PRO A 234 -12.34 -35.89 21.76
CA PRO A 234 -13.10 -34.67 22.02
C PRO A 234 -12.62 -33.88 23.25
N SER A 235 -12.27 -34.56 24.35
CA SER A 235 -11.75 -33.90 25.55
C SER A 235 -10.39 -33.25 25.32
N GLN A 236 -9.47 -33.92 24.62
CA GLN A 236 -8.17 -33.34 24.28
C GLN A 236 -8.32 -32.08 23.40
N ILE A 237 -9.18 -32.16 22.37
CA ILE A 237 -9.46 -31.02 21.48
C ILE A 237 -10.06 -29.85 22.26
N MET A 238 -10.94 -30.13 23.23
CA MET A 238 -11.52 -29.13 24.10
C MET A 238 -10.48 -28.44 24.97
N GLU A 239 -9.58 -29.18 25.62
CA GLU A 239 -8.49 -28.61 26.42
C GLU A 239 -7.57 -27.73 25.58
N ASP A 240 -7.20 -28.20 24.38
CA ASP A 240 -6.35 -27.45 23.44
C ASP A 240 -7.04 -26.15 22.98
N HIS A 241 -8.33 -26.22 22.64
CA HIS A 241 -9.12 -25.06 22.27
C HIS A 241 -9.32 -24.08 23.44
N MET A 242 -9.49 -24.58 24.67
CA MET A 242 -9.58 -23.74 25.86
C MET A 242 -8.27 -22.96 26.10
N MET A 243 -7.11 -23.62 26.00
CA MET A 243 -5.81 -22.96 26.09
C MET A 243 -5.61 -21.92 24.97
N SER A 244 -6.04 -22.26 23.75
CA SER A 244 -5.99 -21.34 22.60
C SER A 244 -6.84 -20.09 22.84
N LEU A 245 -8.07 -20.25 23.33
CA LEU A 245 -8.98 -19.14 23.65
C LEU A 245 -8.42 -18.24 24.74
N GLN A 246 -7.83 -18.81 25.80
CA GLN A 246 -7.18 -18.03 26.86
C GLN A 246 -5.99 -17.21 26.32
N SER A 247 -5.17 -17.82 25.45
CA SER A 247 -4.06 -17.14 24.79
C SER A 247 -4.54 -16.01 23.88
N ILE A 248 -5.61 -16.24 23.11
CA ILE A 248 -6.27 -15.21 22.29
C ILE A 248 -6.80 -14.09 23.19
N GLY A 249 -7.52 -14.41 24.27
CA GLY A 249 -8.10 -13.43 25.19
C GLY A 249 -7.05 -12.54 25.88
N ALA A 250 -5.85 -13.05 26.10
CA ALA A 250 -4.71 -12.29 26.64
C ALA A 250 -4.04 -11.37 25.59
N SER A 251 -4.32 -11.56 24.30
CA SER A 251 -3.75 -10.74 23.22
C SER A 251 -4.34 -9.34 23.20
N ARG A 252 -3.47 -8.33 23.07
CA ARG A 252 -3.88 -6.92 22.85
C ARG A 252 -4.72 -6.69 21.60
N HIS A 253 -4.68 -7.61 20.64
CA HIS A 253 -5.43 -7.53 19.37
C HIS A 253 -6.78 -8.24 19.46
N ALA A 254 -7.11 -8.86 20.60
CA ALA A 254 -8.35 -9.60 20.77
C ALA A 254 -9.53 -8.74 21.20
N THR A 255 -9.33 -7.43 21.46
CA THR A 255 -10.39 -6.51 21.91
C THR A 255 -11.72 -6.64 21.15
N PRO A 256 -11.76 -6.66 19.79
CA PRO A 256 -13.02 -6.81 19.06
C PRO A 256 -13.63 -8.22 19.17
N PHE A 257 -12.85 -9.23 19.57
CA PHE A 257 -13.26 -10.63 19.66
C PHE A 257 -13.56 -11.10 21.08
N LEU A 258 -13.28 -10.30 22.12
CA LEU A 258 -13.43 -10.71 23.53
C LEU A 258 -14.83 -11.22 23.88
N ALA A 259 -15.88 -10.67 23.27
CA ALA A 259 -17.24 -11.14 23.50
C ALA A 259 -17.44 -12.58 22.99
N ILE A 260 -16.90 -12.88 21.79
CA ILE A 260 -16.97 -14.20 21.16
C ILE A 260 -16.09 -15.19 21.93
N VAL A 261 -14.86 -14.80 22.29
CA VAL A 261 -13.93 -15.63 23.07
C VAL A 261 -14.57 -16.05 24.40
N ARG A 262 -15.14 -15.10 25.15
CA ARG A 262 -15.80 -15.39 26.44
C ARG A 262 -17.03 -16.28 26.29
N GLN A 263 -17.73 -16.20 25.16
CA GLN A 263 -18.85 -17.08 24.89
C GLN A 263 -18.36 -18.52 24.68
N TRP A 264 -17.36 -18.70 23.82
CA TRP A 264 -16.74 -20.01 23.62
C TRP A 264 -16.15 -20.61 24.90
N GLU A 265 -15.45 -19.82 25.72
CA GLU A 265 -14.92 -20.29 27.01
C GLU A 265 -16.04 -20.82 27.91
N ARG A 266 -17.20 -20.15 27.96
CA ARG A 266 -18.36 -20.63 28.75
C ARG A 266 -18.96 -21.90 28.16
N ASP A 267 -19.19 -21.92 26.85
CA ASP A 267 -19.82 -23.05 26.17
C ASP A 267 -18.96 -24.31 26.31
N LEU A 268 -17.64 -24.19 26.15
CA LEU A 268 -16.70 -25.31 26.35
C LEU A 268 -16.58 -25.74 27.81
N THR A 269 -16.68 -24.81 28.76
CA THR A 269 -16.71 -25.15 30.20
C THR A 269 -17.95 -26.00 30.52
N ILE A 270 -19.12 -25.63 29.98
CA ILE A 270 -20.36 -26.40 30.15
C ILE A 270 -20.20 -27.80 29.55
N VAL A 271 -19.61 -27.91 28.35
CA VAL A 271 -19.32 -29.21 27.72
C VAL A 271 -18.41 -30.04 28.62
N SER A 272 -17.32 -29.46 29.15
CA SER A 272 -16.41 -30.14 30.08
C SER A 272 -17.14 -30.69 31.30
N ASP A 273 -17.91 -29.84 31.99
CA ASP A 273 -18.65 -30.22 33.20
C ASP A 273 -19.63 -31.37 32.89
N THR A 274 -20.30 -31.34 31.74
CA THR A 274 -21.23 -32.41 31.34
C THR A 274 -20.51 -33.73 30.99
N LEU A 275 -19.35 -33.66 30.36
CA LEU A 275 -18.53 -34.84 30.05
C LEU A 275 -18.01 -35.49 31.35
N ASP A 276 -17.51 -34.69 32.29
CA ASP A 276 -16.99 -35.17 33.57
C ASP A 276 -18.06 -35.83 34.44
N VAL A 277 -19.25 -35.23 34.52
CA VAL A 277 -20.41 -35.82 35.24
C VAL A 277 -20.85 -37.12 34.59
N SER A 278 -20.85 -37.21 33.26
CA SER A 278 -21.19 -38.45 32.56
C SER A 278 -20.17 -39.55 32.87
N HIS A 279 -18.88 -39.23 32.89
CA HIS A 279 -17.82 -40.20 33.17
C HIS A 279 -17.85 -40.71 34.62
N THR A 280 -18.12 -39.82 35.58
CA THR A 280 -18.21 -40.18 37.02
C THR A 280 -19.48 -40.95 37.36
N SER A 281 -20.61 -40.68 36.69
CA SER A 281 -21.88 -41.36 36.93
C SER A 281 -21.95 -42.80 36.39
N PHE A 282 -21.05 -43.20 35.49
CA PHE A 282 -20.99 -44.55 34.91
C PHE A 282 -19.89 -45.45 35.50
N ILE A 283 -18.90 -44.86 36.20
CA ILE A 283 -17.80 -45.60 36.85
C ILE A 283 -18.10 -45.92 38.33
N GLY A 284 -19.05 -45.19 38.96
CA GLY A 284 -19.58 -45.49 40.30
C GLY A 284 -20.66 -46.56 40.30
#